data_AF-R6Y8I0-F1
#
_entry.id   AF-R6Y8I0-F1
#
_cell.length_a   1.000
_cell.length_b   1.000
_cell.length_c   1.000
_cell.angle_alpha   90.00
_cell.angle_beta   90.00
_cell.angle_gamma   90.00
#
_symmetry.space_group_name_H-M   'P 1'
#
loop_
_entity.id
_entity.type
_entity.pdbx_description
1 polymer ?
#
loop_
_entity_poly.entity_id
_entity_poly.type
_entity_poly.pdbx_seq_one_letter_code
_entity_poly.pdbx_strand_id
1 'polypeptide(L)'
;MNKAFLRGLVVAAVLLINCTLLSGFIERQMTVPVRECSPRYDIAVGSQRIPGDAIRWEDGQSFLYAIQEGQGLTAGLWAKRVPVNVIGTEGAAAFVMEDESQEYVLYGSRPFQDGERVLPVEEGRAQPDTLLLWMPAGAAPLEEGVTIPLGEGEATLYSREVTQPFLAERELAQLVPEELRAQSAVISCQELETLLNGLPWLAGAALLALATLLLAILFCAALGQARRWPWYLGCGVACLLAWAGLVLVLGRTQLPSSLLPTGNIFAWGHYSNLFRLAEEGLAAFAENARCAELLNLLGQRQREAMLLLAGGAALLCLLLVTVRMYLRRSSGSHARGGGLPSFRKEGSDKS
;
A
#
# COMPACT_ATOMS: atom_id res chain seq x y z
N MET A 1 14.06 10.17 38.04
CA MET A 1 13.20 9.69 36.94
C MET A 1 13.19 8.16 36.96
N ASN A 2 12.01 7.53 37.03
CA ASN A 2 11.90 6.06 37.13
C ASN A 2 12.40 5.38 35.85
N LYS A 3 13.29 4.38 35.97
CA LYS A 3 13.84 3.65 34.81
C LYS A 3 12.73 2.97 33.98
N ALA A 4 11.67 2.50 34.64
CA ALA A 4 10.50 1.94 33.96
C ALA A 4 9.76 2.97 33.10
N PHE A 5 9.61 4.20 33.60
CA PHE A 5 8.99 5.31 32.87
C PHE A 5 9.79 5.68 31.62
N LEU A 6 11.13 5.78 31.74
CA LEU A 6 12.00 6.07 30.60
C LEU A 6 11.96 4.96 29.54
N ARG A 7 11.89 3.69 29.94
CA ARG A 7 11.73 2.57 29.00
C ARG A 7 10.41 2.65 28.24
N GLY A 8 9.31 2.92 28.94
CA GLY A 8 8.00 3.12 28.32
C GLY A 8 8.00 4.29 27.33
N LEU A 9 8.62 5.41 27.70
CA LEU A 9 8.73 6.59 26.85
C LEU A 9 9.51 6.30 25.55
N VAL A 10 10.63 5.57 25.62
CA VAL A 10 11.43 5.23 24.43
C VAL A 10 10.65 4.34 23.47
N VAL A 11 10.00 3.29 23.98
CA VAL A 11 9.19 2.40 23.13
C VAL A 11 8.02 3.17 22.50
N ALA A 12 7.33 4.00 23.29
CA ALA A 12 6.25 4.84 22.78
C ALA A 12 6.73 5.81 21.70
N ALA A 13 7.88 6.47 21.89
CA ALA A 13 8.44 7.38 20.89
C ALA A 13 8.81 6.67 19.59
N VAL A 14 9.44 5.49 19.65
CA VAL A 14 9.79 4.71 18.46
C VAL A 14 8.53 4.23 17.73
N LEU A 15 7.52 3.78 18.48
CA LEU A 15 6.24 3.38 17.92
C LEU A 15 5.56 4.55 17.21
N LEU A 16 5.49 5.72 17.84
CA LEU A 16 4.91 6.92 17.25
C LEU A 16 5.63 7.33 15.97
N ILE A 17 6.97 7.30 15.93
CA ILE A 17 7.73 7.63 14.72
C ILE A 17 7.40 6.64 13.60
N ASN A 18 7.39 5.33 13.87
CA ASN A 18 7.02 4.33 12.88
C ASN A 18 5.58 4.52 12.38
N CYS A 19 4.64 4.81 13.27
CA CYS A 19 3.26 5.10 12.92
C CYS A 19 3.14 6.36 12.04
N THR A 20 3.87 7.43 12.35
CA THR A 20 3.85 8.67 11.56
C THR A 20 4.41 8.44 10.15
N LEU A 21 5.54 7.74 10.03
CA LEU A 21 6.14 7.43 8.73
C LEU A 21 5.23 6.53 7.89
N LEU A 22 4.65 5.51 8.52
CA LEU A 22 3.75 4.59 7.85
C LEU A 22 2.43 5.29 7.47
N SER A 23 1.86 6.10 8.35
CA SER A 23 0.64 6.87 8.06
C SER A 23 0.82 7.79 6.86
N GLY A 24 1.93 8.54 6.80
CA GLY A 24 2.22 9.41 5.65
C GLY A 24 2.44 8.63 4.34
N PHE A 25 3.00 7.42 4.42
CA PHE A 25 3.10 6.54 3.27
C PHE A 25 1.72 6.04 2.81
N ILE A 26 0.89 5.55 3.74
CA ILE A 26 -0.46 5.05 3.43
C ILE A 26 -1.32 6.16 2.83
N GLU A 27 -1.28 7.36 3.41
CA GLU A 27 -2.01 8.54 2.92
C GLU A 27 -1.65 8.87 1.47
N ARG A 28 -0.35 8.79 1.11
CA ARG A 28 0.11 9.01 -0.27
C ARG A 28 -0.32 7.91 -1.22
N GLN A 29 -0.22 6.65 -0.83
CA GLN A 29 -0.57 5.52 -1.71
C GLN A 29 -2.09 5.37 -1.88
N MET A 30 -2.87 5.71 -0.86
CA MET A 30 -4.32 5.58 -0.86
C MET A 30 -5.04 6.81 -1.42
N THR A 31 -4.30 7.84 -1.87
CA THR A 31 -4.87 8.95 -2.62
C THR A 31 -5.20 8.45 -4.03
N VAL A 32 -6.47 8.51 -4.41
CA VAL A 32 -6.96 7.93 -5.66
C VAL A 32 -6.77 8.95 -6.80
N PRO A 33 -5.96 8.65 -7.83
CA PRO A 33 -5.94 9.46 -9.02
C PRO A 33 -7.28 9.36 -9.75
N VAL A 34 -7.84 10.51 -10.08
CA VAL A 34 -9.17 10.63 -10.71
C VAL A 34 -9.12 11.54 -11.92
N ARG A 35 -9.99 11.26 -12.89
CA ARG A 35 -10.36 12.21 -13.93
C ARG A 35 -11.57 13.01 -13.46
N GLU A 36 -11.44 14.32 -13.48
CA GLU A 36 -12.54 15.23 -13.17
C GLU A 36 -13.39 15.55 -14.41
N CYS A 37 -14.63 15.89 -14.16
CA CYS A 37 -15.54 16.47 -15.13
C CYS A 37 -16.36 17.58 -14.46
N SER A 38 -16.65 18.63 -15.22
CA SER A 38 -17.58 19.68 -14.81
C SER A 38 -18.87 19.54 -15.62
N PRO A 39 -20.04 19.77 -15.01
CA PRO A 39 -21.29 19.86 -15.76
C PRO A 39 -21.20 21.01 -16.77
N ARG A 40 -21.81 20.85 -17.94
CA ARG A 40 -21.89 21.90 -18.96
C ARG A 40 -23.33 22.22 -19.26
N TYR A 41 -23.71 23.49 -19.21
CA TYR A 41 -25.07 23.90 -19.55
C TYR A 41 -25.43 23.54 -21.00
N ASP A 42 -26.51 22.81 -21.18
CA ASP A 42 -27.07 22.53 -22.50
C ASP A 42 -28.32 23.40 -22.73
N ILE A 43 -28.20 24.37 -23.63
CA ILE A 43 -29.25 25.35 -23.93
C ILE A 43 -30.49 24.66 -24.54
N ALA A 44 -30.32 23.52 -25.22
CA ALA A 44 -31.42 22.83 -25.89
C ALA A 44 -32.37 22.15 -24.90
N VAL A 45 -31.83 21.63 -23.80
CA VAL A 45 -32.58 20.88 -22.78
C VAL A 45 -32.91 21.76 -21.56
N GLY A 46 -32.19 22.88 -21.38
CA GLY A 46 -32.37 23.78 -20.25
C GLY A 46 -31.86 23.18 -18.92
N SER A 47 -30.87 22.29 -19.01
CA SER A 47 -30.29 21.55 -17.88
C SER A 47 -28.79 21.38 -18.08
N GLN A 48 -28.10 20.92 -17.04
CA GLN A 48 -26.67 20.63 -17.15
C GLN A 48 -26.43 19.23 -17.69
N ARG A 49 -25.45 19.12 -18.56
CA ARG A 49 -25.00 17.89 -19.19
C ARG A 49 -23.73 17.40 -18.52
N ILE A 50 -23.75 16.16 -18.04
CA ILE A 50 -22.60 15.46 -17.47
C ILE A 50 -22.42 14.13 -18.22
N PRO A 51 -21.20 13.57 -18.36
CA PRO A 51 -21.05 12.23 -18.90
C PRO A 51 -21.83 11.21 -18.05
N GLY A 52 -22.58 10.32 -18.70
CA GLY A 52 -23.37 9.29 -18.02
C GLY A 52 -22.51 8.36 -17.17
N ASP A 53 -21.29 8.07 -17.64
CA ASP A 53 -20.29 7.29 -16.91
C ASP A 53 -19.78 7.97 -15.62
N ALA A 54 -20.14 9.23 -15.32
CA ALA A 54 -19.84 9.84 -14.01
C ALA A 54 -20.89 9.45 -12.94
N ILE A 55 -22.10 9.09 -13.38
CA ILE A 55 -23.20 8.73 -12.47
C ILE A 55 -22.99 7.32 -11.97
N ARG A 56 -23.16 7.14 -10.66
CA ARG A 56 -23.11 5.84 -10.00
C ARG A 56 -24.50 5.49 -9.50
N TRP A 57 -24.85 4.22 -9.62
CA TRP A 57 -26.14 3.68 -9.20
C TRP A 57 -25.91 2.66 -8.08
N GLU A 58 -26.55 2.87 -6.94
CA GLU A 58 -26.55 1.91 -5.83
C GLU A 58 -27.95 1.90 -5.20
N ASP A 59 -28.52 0.71 -4.99
CA ASP A 59 -29.86 0.52 -4.41
C ASP A 59 -30.99 1.34 -5.08
N GLY A 60 -30.88 1.56 -6.40
CA GLY A 60 -31.84 2.35 -7.17
C GLY A 60 -31.73 3.86 -6.97
N GLN A 61 -30.69 4.35 -6.29
CA GLN A 61 -30.38 5.76 -6.14
C GLN A 61 -29.16 6.14 -6.98
N SER A 62 -29.28 7.24 -7.71
CA SER A 62 -28.18 7.86 -8.45
C SER A 62 -27.42 8.85 -7.58
N PHE A 63 -26.10 8.80 -7.66
CA PHE A 63 -25.22 9.73 -6.98
C PHE A 63 -24.00 10.09 -7.83
N LEU A 64 -23.43 11.25 -7.55
CA LEU A 64 -22.14 11.70 -8.06
C LEU A 64 -21.14 11.81 -6.92
N TYR A 65 -19.87 11.81 -7.27
CA TYR A 65 -18.80 12.11 -6.35
C TYR A 65 -18.27 13.52 -6.61
N ALA A 66 -18.66 14.47 -5.75
CA ALA A 66 -18.20 15.84 -5.79
C ALA A 66 -16.80 15.96 -5.18
N ILE A 67 -15.90 16.66 -5.87
CA ILE A 67 -14.55 16.94 -5.39
C ILE A 67 -14.60 18.18 -4.48
N GLN A 68 -14.30 17.99 -3.20
CA GLN A 68 -14.34 19.05 -2.20
C GLN A 68 -12.96 19.26 -1.57
N GLU A 69 -12.58 20.53 -1.43
CA GLU A 69 -11.36 20.89 -0.72
C GLU A 69 -11.59 20.86 0.79
N GLY A 70 -10.84 20.01 1.49
CA GLY A 70 -10.87 19.94 2.94
C GLY A 70 -9.96 21.00 3.58
N GLN A 71 -10.27 21.40 4.82
CA GLN A 71 -9.55 22.46 5.53
C GLN A 71 -8.79 21.94 6.76
N GLY A 72 -7.66 22.58 7.09
CA GLY A 72 -6.90 22.28 8.30
C GLY A 72 -6.27 20.89 8.31
N LEU A 73 -6.69 20.03 9.25
CA LEU A 73 -6.17 18.65 9.40
C LEU A 73 -6.66 17.70 8.30
N THR A 74 -7.71 18.08 7.58
CA THR A 74 -8.22 17.35 6.40
C THR A 74 -7.84 18.09 5.11
N ALA A 75 -6.73 18.83 5.08
CA ALA A 75 -6.28 19.48 3.86
C ALA A 75 -6.09 18.47 2.71
N GLY A 76 -6.52 18.87 1.51
CA GLY A 76 -6.50 18.04 0.30
C GLY A 76 -7.86 17.96 -0.37
N LEU A 77 -7.92 17.30 -1.52
CA LEU A 77 -9.15 17.07 -2.27
C LEU A 77 -9.77 15.74 -1.86
N TRP A 78 -11.09 15.76 -1.65
CA TRP A 78 -11.85 14.62 -1.17
C TRP A 78 -13.06 14.38 -2.07
N ALA A 79 -13.33 13.12 -2.38
CA ALA A 79 -14.55 12.73 -3.07
C ALA A 79 -15.68 12.56 -2.05
N LYS A 80 -16.73 13.36 -2.19
CA LYS A 80 -17.94 13.27 -1.38
C LYS A 80 -19.13 12.81 -2.21
N ARG A 81 -19.85 11.83 -1.70
CA ARG A 81 -21.08 11.34 -2.31
C ARG A 81 -22.18 12.40 -2.20
N VAL A 82 -22.72 12.80 -3.33
CA VAL A 82 -23.83 13.73 -3.46
C VAL A 82 -24.96 13.03 -4.21
N PRO A 83 -26.18 12.91 -3.63
CA PRO A 83 -27.31 12.34 -4.33
C PRO A 83 -27.70 13.25 -5.50
N VAL A 84 -28.00 12.66 -6.66
CA VAL A 84 -28.31 13.42 -7.88
C VAL A 84 -29.59 12.92 -8.50
N ASN A 85 -30.45 13.85 -8.92
CA ASN A 85 -31.64 13.55 -9.68
C ASN A 85 -31.32 13.62 -11.17
N VAL A 86 -31.33 12.46 -11.84
CA VAL A 86 -31.14 12.37 -13.29
C VAL A 86 -32.46 12.67 -13.98
N ILE A 87 -32.49 13.74 -14.78
CA ILE A 87 -33.69 14.18 -15.51
C ILE A 87 -33.92 13.30 -16.75
N GLY A 88 -32.83 12.88 -17.39
CA GLY A 88 -32.85 12.02 -18.55
C GLY A 88 -31.44 11.68 -19.01
N THR A 89 -31.34 10.69 -19.90
CA THR A 89 -30.09 10.26 -20.52
C THR A 89 -30.21 10.35 -22.05
N GLU A 90 -29.18 10.88 -22.70
CA GLU A 90 -29.07 10.97 -24.15
C GLU A 90 -27.69 10.46 -24.60
N GLY A 91 -27.68 9.26 -25.19
CA GLY A 91 -26.45 8.57 -25.55
C GLY A 91 -25.55 8.36 -24.32
N ALA A 92 -24.30 8.83 -24.41
CA ALA A 92 -23.31 8.74 -23.33
C ALA A 92 -23.37 9.90 -22.33
N ALA A 93 -24.38 10.78 -22.41
CA ALA A 93 -24.54 11.91 -21.51
C ALA A 93 -25.83 11.81 -20.70
N ALA A 94 -25.80 12.36 -19.48
CA ALA A 94 -26.94 12.47 -18.61
C ALA A 94 -27.20 13.93 -18.25
N PHE A 95 -28.46 14.25 -17.99
CA PHE A 95 -28.90 15.59 -17.65
C PHE A 95 -29.23 15.71 -16.17
N VAL A 96 -28.61 16.68 -15.52
CA VAL A 96 -28.65 16.93 -14.07
C VAL A 96 -28.89 18.41 -13.77
N MET A 97 -29.22 18.72 -12.53
CA MET A 97 -29.49 20.10 -12.03
C MET A 97 -28.39 20.60 -11.08
N GLU A 98 -27.19 20.03 -11.19
CA GLU A 98 -26.08 20.28 -10.27
C GLU A 98 -25.46 21.68 -10.46
N ASP A 99 -24.28 21.98 -9.90
CA ASP A 99 -23.60 23.27 -10.10
C ASP A 99 -22.48 23.13 -11.14
N GLU A 100 -22.42 24.05 -12.11
CA GLU A 100 -21.35 24.12 -13.12
C GLU A 100 -19.98 24.40 -12.51
N SER A 101 -19.94 25.07 -11.35
CA SER A 101 -18.71 25.39 -10.65
C SER A 101 -18.15 24.24 -9.82
N GLN A 102 -18.92 23.16 -9.67
CA GLN A 102 -18.54 21.98 -8.90
C GLN A 102 -17.91 20.93 -9.82
N GLU A 103 -16.73 20.44 -9.42
CA GLU A 103 -16.07 19.34 -10.10
C GLU A 103 -16.55 18.00 -9.56
N TYR A 104 -16.76 17.03 -10.46
CA TYR A 104 -17.19 15.69 -10.16
C TYR A 104 -16.22 14.65 -10.72
N VAL A 105 -16.12 13.50 -10.07
CA VAL A 105 -15.28 12.40 -10.54
C VAL A 105 -15.96 11.66 -11.70
N LEU A 106 -15.24 11.55 -12.83
CA LEU A 106 -15.65 10.77 -13.99
C LEU A 106 -15.14 9.33 -13.92
N TYR A 107 -13.82 9.17 -13.76
CA TYR A 107 -13.14 7.87 -13.67
C TYR A 107 -12.12 7.88 -12.54
N GLY A 108 -12.18 6.87 -11.67
CA GLY A 108 -11.12 6.55 -10.73
C GLY A 108 -10.17 5.47 -11.26
N SER A 109 -8.95 5.42 -10.70
CA SER A 109 -8.09 4.25 -10.91
C SER A 109 -8.64 2.98 -10.29
N ARG A 110 -9.52 3.11 -9.29
CA ARG A 110 -10.27 2.05 -8.63
C ARG A 110 -11.63 2.59 -8.16
N PRO A 111 -12.59 1.73 -7.81
CA PRO A 111 -13.78 2.15 -7.07
C PRO A 111 -13.36 2.80 -5.74
N PHE A 112 -14.07 3.83 -5.30
CA PHE A 112 -13.75 4.57 -4.07
C PHE A 112 -15.00 4.77 -3.21
N GLN A 113 -14.79 4.89 -1.89
CA GLN A 113 -15.84 5.12 -0.91
C GLN A 113 -16.06 6.63 -0.67
N ASP A 114 -17.19 6.95 -0.03
CA ASP A 114 -17.48 8.33 0.40
C ASP A 114 -16.40 8.83 1.39
N GLY A 115 -15.85 10.01 1.11
CA GLY A 115 -14.80 10.62 1.93
C GLY A 115 -13.39 10.08 1.66
N GLU A 116 -13.13 9.47 0.51
CA GLU A 116 -11.77 9.14 0.08
C GLU A 116 -11.02 10.36 -0.49
N ARG A 117 -9.69 10.38 -0.33
CA ARG A 117 -8.85 11.43 -0.92
C ARG A 117 -8.64 11.17 -2.40
N VAL A 118 -8.72 12.24 -3.17
CA VAL A 118 -8.54 12.18 -4.62
C VAL A 118 -7.45 13.13 -5.09
N LEU A 119 -6.86 12.79 -6.23
CA LEU A 119 -5.90 13.62 -6.93
C LEU A 119 -6.33 13.72 -8.40
N PRO A 120 -6.80 14.88 -8.87
CA PRO A 120 -7.06 15.09 -10.28
C PRO A 120 -5.80 14.85 -11.10
N VAL A 121 -5.92 14.09 -12.20
CA VAL A 121 -4.80 13.84 -13.10
C VAL A 121 -5.19 14.12 -14.53
N GLU A 122 -4.28 14.79 -15.24
CA GLU A 122 -4.41 15.03 -16.67
C GLU A 122 -4.09 13.77 -17.48
N GLU A 123 -4.77 13.63 -18.61
CA GLU A 123 -4.50 12.54 -19.54
C GLU A 123 -3.16 12.75 -20.25
N GLY A 124 -2.25 11.82 -20.01
CA GLY A 124 -0.97 11.73 -20.69
C GLY A 124 -1.07 10.98 -22.02
N ARG A 125 0.08 10.49 -22.48
CA ARG A 125 0.18 9.76 -23.75
C ARG A 125 -0.31 8.32 -23.58
N ALA A 126 -0.92 7.80 -24.65
CA ALA A 126 -1.22 6.38 -24.78
C ALA A 126 0.09 5.58 -24.90
N GLN A 127 0.15 4.47 -24.17
CA GLN A 127 1.29 3.55 -24.16
C GLN A 127 0.80 2.12 -24.37
N PRO A 128 1.55 1.26 -25.08
CA PRO A 128 1.15 -0.11 -25.33
C PRO A 128 1.15 -0.93 -24.03
N ASP A 129 0.00 -1.50 -23.68
CA ASP A 129 -0.20 -2.33 -22.51
C ASP A 129 -1.03 -3.58 -22.85
N THR A 130 -0.91 -4.59 -22.00
CA THR A 130 -1.70 -5.81 -22.06
C THR A 130 -2.67 -5.80 -20.89
N LEU A 131 -3.96 -5.89 -21.19
CA LEU A 131 -5.02 -5.87 -20.19
C LEU A 131 -5.59 -7.28 -20.04
N LEU A 132 -5.71 -7.71 -18.79
CA LEU A 132 -6.42 -8.91 -18.41
C LEU A 132 -7.79 -8.50 -17.84
N LEU A 133 -8.85 -8.78 -18.57
CA LEU A 133 -10.22 -8.58 -18.15
C LEU A 133 -10.77 -9.89 -17.57
N TRP A 134 -11.39 -9.81 -16.40
CA TRP A 134 -12.16 -10.90 -15.81
C TRP A 134 -13.64 -10.52 -15.77
N MET A 135 -14.50 -11.41 -16.26
CA MET A 135 -15.95 -11.24 -16.31
C MET A 135 -16.66 -12.52 -15.84
N PRO A 136 -17.91 -12.43 -15.34
CA PRO A 136 -18.72 -13.61 -15.07
C PRO A 136 -19.03 -14.40 -16.36
N ALA A 137 -19.13 -15.73 -16.25
CA ALA A 137 -19.29 -16.61 -17.41
C ALA A 137 -20.59 -16.34 -18.19
N GLY A 138 -20.52 -16.46 -19.53
CA GLY A 138 -21.67 -16.23 -20.41
C GLY A 138 -21.95 -14.76 -20.74
N ALA A 139 -21.10 -13.84 -20.30
CA ALA A 139 -21.16 -12.43 -20.68
C ALA A 139 -20.21 -12.13 -21.85
N ALA A 140 -20.71 -11.44 -22.87
CA ALA A 140 -19.88 -11.00 -23.99
C ALA A 140 -19.26 -9.63 -23.68
N PRO A 141 -17.93 -9.46 -23.81
CA PRO A 141 -17.30 -8.15 -23.73
C PRO A 141 -17.72 -7.27 -24.93
N LEU A 142 -17.57 -5.95 -24.78
CA LEU A 142 -17.89 -4.98 -25.83
C LEU A 142 -16.88 -5.01 -26.99
N GLU A 143 -15.63 -5.40 -26.71
CA GLU A 143 -14.57 -5.56 -27.70
C GLU A 143 -14.15 -7.04 -27.80
N GLU A 144 -13.89 -7.51 -29.02
CA GLU A 144 -13.38 -8.87 -29.25
C GLU A 144 -11.93 -8.99 -28.74
N GLY A 145 -11.69 -10.00 -27.90
CA GLY A 145 -10.37 -10.35 -27.38
C GLY A 145 -10.19 -11.85 -27.27
N VAL A 146 -8.98 -12.29 -26.92
CA VAL A 146 -8.72 -13.73 -26.74
C VAL A 146 -9.34 -14.14 -25.40
N THR A 147 -10.42 -14.92 -25.44
CA THR A 147 -11.19 -15.29 -24.25
C THR A 147 -10.98 -16.76 -23.90
N ILE A 148 -10.74 -17.04 -22.63
CA ILE A 148 -10.55 -18.39 -22.09
C ILE A 148 -11.41 -18.54 -20.82
N PRO A 149 -12.15 -19.65 -20.65
CA PRO A 149 -12.90 -19.90 -19.42
C PRO A 149 -11.95 -20.05 -18.23
N LEU A 150 -12.24 -19.34 -17.14
CA LEU A 150 -11.43 -19.31 -15.91
C LEU A 150 -12.33 -19.49 -14.67
N GLY A 151 -12.43 -20.74 -14.19
CA GLY A 151 -13.24 -21.07 -13.01
C GLY A 151 -14.74 -20.80 -13.24
N GLU A 152 -15.31 -19.90 -12.44
CA GLU A 152 -16.71 -19.45 -12.56
C GLU A 152 -16.90 -18.26 -13.53
N GLY A 153 -15.81 -17.76 -14.13
CA GLY A 153 -15.81 -16.62 -15.04
C GLY A 153 -15.10 -16.90 -16.35
N GLU A 154 -14.94 -15.85 -17.15
CA GLU A 154 -14.17 -15.81 -18.38
C GLU A 154 -13.08 -14.74 -18.25
N ALA A 155 -11.86 -15.10 -18.67
CA ALA A 155 -10.75 -14.17 -18.75
C ALA A 155 -10.52 -13.81 -20.21
N THR A 156 -10.41 -12.51 -20.50
CA THR A 156 -10.16 -12.00 -21.86
C THR A 156 -8.89 -11.15 -21.86
N LEU A 157 -8.02 -11.39 -22.84
CA LEU A 157 -6.78 -10.65 -23.00
C LEU A 157 -6.87 -9.66 -24.16
N TYR A 158 -6.48 -8.42 -23.89
CA TYR A 158 -6.39 -7.33 -24.86
C TYR A 158 -4.96 -6.79 -24.91
N SER A 159 -4.47 -6.50 -26.12
CA SER A 159 -3.19 -5.81 -26.34
C SER A 159 -3.48 -4.51 -27.06
N ARG A 160 -3.42 -3.38 -26.35
CA ARG A 160 -3.85 -2.08 -26.87
C ARG A 160 -3.03 -0.93 -26.31
N GLU A 161 -3.17 0.25 -26.92
CA GLU A 161 -2.64 1.48 -26.35
C GLU A 161 -3.58 1.98 -25.25
N VAL A 162 -3.02 2.20 -24.06
CA VAL A 162 -3.75 2.64 -22.88
C VAL A 162 -3.21 3.99 -22.43
N THR A 163 -4.10 4.96 -22.28
CA THR A 163 -3.76 6.32 -21.85
C THR A 163 -3.30 6.32 -20.39
N GLN A 164 -2.13 6.91 -20.13
CA GLN A 164 -1.57 7.03 -18.79
C GLN A 164 -2.01 8.34 -18.11
N PRO A 165 -2.25 8.39 -16.79
CA PRO A 165 -2.23 7.26 -15.86
C PRO A 165 -3.36 6.28 -16.13
N PHE A 166 -3.13 5.01 -15.79
CA PHE A 166 -4.14 3.96 -15.93
C PHE A 166 -5.33 4.22 -15.00
N LEU A 167 -6.52 4.27 -15.58
CA LEU A 167 -7.78 4.43 -14.86
C LEU A 167 -8.64 3.18 -15.11
N ALA A 168 -8.74 2.28 -14.14
CA ALA A 168 -9.43 1.01 -14.32
C ALA A 168 -10.91 1.21 -14.69
N GLU A 169 -11.58 2.20 -14.08
CA GLU A 169 -12.99 2.50 -14.39
C GLU A 169 -13.18 2.94 -15.85
N ARG A 170 -12.19 3.63 -16.45
CA ARG A 170 -12.25 4.05 -17.85
C ARG A 170 -12.16 2.86 -18.80
N GLU A 171 -11.19 1.97 -18.56
CA GLU A 171 -11.04 0.79 -19.42
C GLU A 171 -12.21 -0.19 -19.23
N LEU A 172 -12.72 -0.33 -18.00
CA LEU A 172 -13.95 -1.07 -17.74
C LEU A 172 -15.15 -0.49 -18.48
N ALA A 173 -15.29 0.85 -18.53
CA ALA A 173 -16.39 1.50 -19.24
C ALA A 173 -16.38 1.22 -20.75
N GLN A 174 -15.19 1.01 -21.33
CA GLN A 174 -15.00 0.70 -22.76
C GLN A 174 -15.14 -0.79 -23.07
N LEU A 175 -14.72 -1.67 -22.15
CA LEU A 175 -14.66 -3.11 -22.40
C LEU A 175 -15.89 -3.86 -21.89
N VAL A 176 -16.61 -3.34 -20.88
CA VAL A 176 -17.66 -4.07 -20.17
C VAL A 176 -19.00 -3.30 -20.21
N PRO A 177 -20.12 -4.00 -20.50
CA PRO A 177 -21.46 -3.43 -20.38
C PRO A 177 -21.76 -2.93 -18.95
N GLU A 178 -22.52 -1.83 -18.83
CA GLU A 178 -22.77 -1.11 -17.57
C GLU A 178 -23.24 -2.03 -16.42
N GLU A 179 -24.12 -2.99 -16.73
CA GLU A 179 -24.71 -3.94 -15.78
C GLU A 179 -23.69 -4.86 -15.10
N LEU A 180 -22.57 -5.16 -15.79
CA LEU A 180 -21.57 -6.13 -15.35
C LEU A 180 -20.30 -5.46 -14.81
N ARG A 181 -20.17 -4.13 -14.91
CA ARG A 181 -18.98 -3.38 -14.45
C ARG A 181 -18.67 -3.59 -12.97
N ALA A 182 -19.70 -3.78 -12.13
CA ALA A 182 -19.53 -4.02 -10.70
C ALA A 182 -19.00 -5.43 -10.38
N GLN A 183 -19.17 -6.38 -11.31
CA GLN A 183 -18.78 -7.78 -11.17
C GLN A 183 -17.57 -8.15 -12.01
N SER A 184 -16.97 -7.19 -12.72
CA SER A 184 -15.80 -7.40 -13.56
C SER A 184 -14.58 -6.68 -13.01
N ALA A 185 -13.40 -7.16 -13.37
CA ALA A 185 -12.14 -6.56 -12.97
C ALA A 185 -11.20 -6.48 -14.18
N VAL A 186 -10.57 -5.31 -14.36
CA VAL A 186 -9.51 -5.13 -15.36
C VAL A 186 -8.19 -4.96 -14.63
N ILE A 187 -7.20 -5.75 -15.03
CA ILE A 187 -5.84 -5.72 -14.49
C ILE A 187 -4.89 -5.34 -15.63
N SER A 188 -4.18 -4.22 -15.47
CA SER A 188 -3.05 -3.88 -16.32
C SER A 188 -1.85 -4.76 -15.98
N CYS A 189 -1.26 -5.39 -17.01
CA CYS A 189 -0.02 -6.14 -16.86
C CYS A 189 1.15 -5.24 -16.42
N GLN A 190 1.23 -4.01 -16.94
CA GLN A 190 2.27 -3.05 -16.55
C GLN A 190 2.15 -2.61 -15.08
N GLU A 191 0.93 -2.34 -14.61
CA GLU A 191 0.71 -2.03 -13.20
C GLU A 191 0.99 -3.23 -12.30
N LEU A 192 0.57 -4.43 -12.71
CA LEU A 192 0.88 -5.66 -11.98
C LEU A 192 2.40 -5.85 -11.86
N GLU A 193 3.16 -5.64 -12.93
CA GLU A 193 4.63 -5.67 -12.89
C GLU A 193 5.20 -4.66 -11.88
N THR A 194 4.65 -3.45 -11.85
CA THR A 194 5.06 -2.40 -10.93
C THR A 194 4.79 -2.79 -9.48
N LEU A 195 3.62 -3.36 -9.20
CA LEU A 195 3.26 -3.92 -7.90
C LEU A 195 4.24 -5.03 -7.49
N LEU A 196 4.52 -5.98 -8.40
CA LEU A 196 5.43 -7.10 -8.19
C LEU A 196 6.86 -6.66 -7.88
N ASN A 197 7.36 -5.65 -8.59
CA ASN A 197 8.66 -5.07 -8.31
C ASN A 197 8.70 -4.29 -6.98
N GLY A 198 7.55 -3.83 -6.48
CA GLY A 198 7.40 -3.18 -5.18
C GLY A 198 7.39 -4.11 -3.96
N LEU A 199 6.97 -5.37 -4.11
CA LEU A 199 6.90 -6.36 -3.01
C LEU A 199 8.18 -6.51 -2.17
N PRO A 200 9.39 -6.72 -2.76
CA PRO A 200 10.60 -6.88 -1.96
C PRO A 200 10.95 -5.62 -1.16
N TRP A 201 10.62 -4.44 -1.69
CA TRP A 201 10.80 -3.17 -0.99
C TRP A 201 9.83 -3.04 0.19
N LEU A 202 8.56 -3.43 0.02
CA LEU A 202 7.58 -3.48 1.11
C LEU A 202 8.03 -4.45 2.22
N ALA A 203 8.54 -5.63 1.85
CA ALA A 203 9.12 -6.57 2.80
C ALA A 203 10.30 -5.96 3.56
N GLY A 204 11.19 -5.25 2.86
CA GLY A 204 12.30 -4.50 3.47
C GLY A 204 11.83 -3.41 4.44
N ALA A 205 10.80 -2.65 4.08
CA ALA A 205 10.21 -1.63 4.95
C ALA A 205 9.62 -2.24 6.23
N ALA A 206 8.90 -3.36 6.11
CA ALA A 206 8.34 -4.09 7.25
C ALA A 206 9.46 -4.58 8.19
N LEU A 207 10.56 -5.12 7.65
CA LEU A 207 11.72 -5.54 8.43
C LEU A 207 12.41 -4.38 9.13
N LEU A 208 12.57 -3.22 8.48
CA LEU A 208 13.16 -2.03 9.09
C LEU A 208 12.29 -1.49 10.23
N ALA A 209 10.97 -1.46 10.05
CA ALA A 209 10.04 -1.09 11.11
C ALA A 209 10.13 -2.05 12.30
N LEU A 210 10.21 -3.37 12.05
CA LEU A 210 10.37 -4.36 13.11
C LEU A 210 11.75 -4.27 13.80
N ALA A 211 12.80 -4.01 13.04
CA ALA A 211 14.16 -3.84 13.56
C ALA A 211 14.26 -2.65 14.52
N THR A 212 13.64 -1.50 14.20
CA THR A 212 13.64 -0.31 15.10
C THR A 212 12.92 -0.61 16.42
N LEU A 213 11.81 -1.35 16.39
CA LEU A 213 11.11 -1.78 17.61
C LEU A 213 11.98 -2.72 18.45
N LEU A 214 12.64 -3.69 17.82
CA LEU A 214 13.55 -4.60 18.53
C LEU A 214 14.75 -3.87 19.13
N LEU A 215 15.35 -2.94 18.40
CA LEU A 215 16.44 -2.10 18.92
C LEU A 215 15.98 -1.25 20.12
N ALA A 216 14.75 -0.73 20.10
CA ALA A 216 14.16 0.00 21.23
C ALA A 216 13.99 -0.90 22.47
N ILE A 217 13.52 -2.14 22.28
CA ILE A 217 13.38 -3.13 23.36
C ILE A 217 14.77 -3.50 23.93
N LEU A 218 15.76 -3.72 23.07
CA LEU A 218 17.13 -4.03 23.47
C LEU A 218 17.79 -2.87 24.22
N PHE A 219 17.57 -1.64 23.76
CA PHE A 219 17.99 -0.42 24.45
C PHE A 219 17.40 -0.37 25.86
N CYS A 220 16.10 -0.65 25.99
CA CYS A 220 15.42 -0.70 27.28
C CYS A 220 15.95 -1.79 28.21
N ALA A 221 16.28 -2.97 27.68
CA ALA A 221 16.86 -4.08 28.43
C ALA A 221 18.27 -3.78 28.95
N ALA A 222 19.08 -3.05 28.18
CA ALA A 222 20.40 -2.62 28.61
C ALA A 222 20.35 -1.52 29.68
N LEU A 223 19.29 -0.72 29.69
CA LEU A 223 19.08 0.46 30.56
C LEU A 223 19.04 0.06 32.04
N GLY A 224 20.19 0.14 32.70
CA GLY A 224 20.36 -0.28 34.10
C GLY A 224 21.71 -0.90 34.42
N GLN A 225 22.48 -1.30 33.39
CA GLN A 225 23.85 -1.76 33.55
C GLN A 225 24.81 -0.57 33.43
N ALA A 226 25.51 -0.25 34.53
CA ALA A 226 26.54 0.78 34.54
C ALA A 226 27.68 0.35 33.60
N ARG A 227 28.22 1.29 32.80
CA ARG A 227 29.38 1.13 31.90
C ARG A 227 29.13 0.54 30.49
N ARG A 228 27.93 0.73 29.92
CA ARG A 228 27.62 0.35 28.52
C ARG A 228 27.25 1.52 27.60
N TRP A 229 27.82 2.69 27.84
CA TRP A 229 27.61 3.89 27.01
C TRP A 229 27.78 3.68 25.48
N PRO A 230 28.82 2.99 24.97
CA PRO A 230 28.94 2.75 23.53
C PRO A 230 27.81 1.88 22.95
N TRP A 231 27.20 1.00 23.75
CA TRP A 231 26.05 0.18 23.32
C TRP A 231 24.80 1.03 23.09
N TYR A 232 24.55 2.01 23.97
CA TYR A 232 23.43 2.94 23.83
C TYR A 232 23.58 3.82 22.58
N LEU A 233 24.80 4.31 22.31
CA LEU A 233 25.13 5.01 21.08
C LEU A 233 24.91 4.15 19.84
N GLY A 234 25.39 2.90 19.85
CA GLY A 234 25.19 1.96 18.76
C GLY A 234 23.71 1.71 18.46
N CYS A 235 22.89 1.48 19.48
CA CYS A 235 21.45 1.28 19.31
C CYS A 235 20.75 2.54 18.77
N GLY A 236 21.12 3.72 19.28
CA GLY A 236 20.55 5.00 18.82
C GLY A 236 20.89 5.28 17.36
N VAL A 237 22.16 5.13 16.97
CA VAL A 237 22.60 5.30 15.59
C VAL A 237 21.95 4.27 14.67
N ALA A 238 21.85 3.00 15.10
CA ALA A 238 21.17 1.96 14.34
C ALA A 238 19.68 2.27 14.11
N CYS A 239 18.96 2.78 15.12
CA CYS A 239 17.57 3.23 14.96
C CYS A 239 17.46 4.38 13.96
N LEU A 240 18.34 5.39 14.06
CA LEU A 240 18.35 6.51 13.12
C LEU A 240 18.61 6.06 11.68
N LEU A 241 19.59 5.17 11.47
CA LEU A 241 19.88 4.59 10.16
C LEU A 241 18.70 3.75 9.63
N ALA A 242 18.04 2.99 10.51
CA ALA A 242 16.88 2.19 10.13
C ALA A 242 15.69 3.07 9.74
N TRP A 243 15.45 4.20 10.42
CA TRP A 243 14.43 5.17 10.01
C TRP A 243 14.80 5.88 8.70
N ALA A 244 16.06 6.28 8.51
CA ALA A 244 16.51 6.85 7.25
C ALA A 244 16.33 5.85 6.09
N GLY A 245 16.68 4.58 6.31
CA GLY A 245 16.41 3.49 5.38
C GLY A 245 14.92 3.31 5.11
N LEU A 246 14.09 3.36 6.14
CA LEU A 246 12.63 3.24 6.01
C LEU A 246 12.07 4.36 5.14
N VAL A 247 12.47 5.61 5.36
CA VAL A 247 12.05 6.76 4.52
C VAL A 247 12.49 6.59 3.07
N LEU A 248 13.72 6.12 2.83
CA LEU A 248 14.23 5.89 1.47
C LEU A 248 13.47 4.76 0.75
N VAL A 249 13.19 3.66 1.45
CA VAL A 249 12.43 2.54 0.90
C VAL A 249 10.99 2.97 0.60
N LEU A 250 10.31 3.59 1.56
CA LEU A 250 8.93 4.07 1.39
C LEU A 250 8.81 5.16 0.31
N GLY A 251 9.83 6.00 0.17
CA GLY A 251 9.88 7.03 -0.89
C GLY A 251 10.13 6.47 -2.29
N ARG A 252 10.75 5.29 -2.40
CA ARG A 252 11.00 4.59 -3.68
C ARG A 252 9.83 3.71 -4.10
N THR A 253 9.01 3.25 -3.15
CA THR A 253 7.84 2.42 -3.44
C THR A 253 6.67 3.28 -3.91
N GLN A 254 6.26 3.06 -5.16
CA GLN A 254 5.01 3.56 -5.71
C GLN A 254 4.17 2.35 -6.06
N LEU A 255 3.03 2.20 -5.39
CA LEU A 255 2.10 1.13 -5.67
C LEU A 255 1.08 1.63 -6.70
N PRO A 256 0.74 0.82 -7.72
CA PRO A 256 -0.30 1.21 -8.67
C PRO A 256 -1.63 1.31 -7.95
N SER A 257 -2.22 2.51 -8.00
CA SER A 257 -3.44 2.83 -7.24
C SER A 257 -4.66 1.98 -7.63
N SER A 258 -4.70 1.46 -8.86
CA SER A 258 -5.77 0.61 -9.38
C SER A 258 -5.88 -0.76 -8.69
N LEU A 259 -4.75 -1.32 -8.26
CA LEU A 259 -4.68 -2.64 -7.63
C LEU A 259 -4.84 -2.56 -6.10
N LEU A 260 -4.92 -1.35 -5.54
CA LEU A 260 -5.05 -1.15 -4.11
C LEU A 260 -6.50 -1.36 -3.63
N PRO A 261 -6.71 -2.01 -2.47
CA PRO A 261 -8.03 -2.25 -1.89
C PRO A 261 -8.73 -0.96 -1.45
N THR A 262 -10.06 -0.92 -1.54
CA THR A 262 -10.87 0.19 -1.05
C THR A 262 -10.81 0.26 0.49
N GLY A 263 -10.44 1.41 1.05
CA GLY A 263 -10.31 1.62 2.50
C GLY A 263 -8.98 1.17 3.14
N ASN A 264 -8.68 -0.13 3.23
CA ASN A 264 -7.51 -0.62 3.99
C ASN A 264 -6.42 -1.24 3.12
N ILE A 265 -5.29 -0.54 3.00
CA ILE A 265 -4.10 -1.00 2.26
C ILE A 265 -3.54 -2.36 2.71
N PHE A 266 -3.85 -2.82 3.93
CA PHE A 266 -3.41 -4.11 4.47
C PHE A 266 -4.45 -5.24 4.34
N ALA A 267 -5.47 -5.07 3.50
CA ALA A 267 -6.49 -6.09 3.27
C ALA A 267 -5.89 -7.33 2.59
N TRP A 268 -5.39 -8.27 3.39
CA TRP A 268 -4.75 -9.51 2.90
C TRP A 268 -5.66 -10.29 1.93
N GLY A 269 -6.96 -10.38 2.24
CA GLY A 269 -7.93 -11.09 1.39
C GLY A 269 -8.06 -10.52 -0.02
N HIS A 270 -7.93 -9.19 -0.17
CA HIS A 270 -7.93 -8.55 -1.49
C HIS A 270 -6.72 -8.96 -2.30
N TYR A 271 -5.51 -8.85 -1.73
CA TYR A 271 -4.29 -9.23 -2.44
C TYR A 271 -4.22 -10.73 -2.72
N SER A 272 -4.67 -11.59 -1.82
CA SER A 272 -4.70 -13.04 -2.09
C SER A 272 -5.61 -13.38 -3.26
N ASN A 273 -6.78 -12.72 -3.34
CA ASN A 273 -7.70 -12.90 -4.46
C ASN A 273 -7.11 -12.31 -5.75
N LEU A 274 -6.52 -11.13 -5.70
CA LEU A 274 -5.89 -10.47 -6.84
C LEU A 274 -4.72 -11.29 -7.40
N PHE A 275 -3.82 -11.77 -6.55
CA PHE A 275 -2.70 -12.61 -6.99
C PHE A 275 -3.18 -13.95 -7.53
N ARG A 276 -4.20 -14.57 -6.93
CA ARG A 276 -4.79 -15.80 -7.44
C ARG A 276 -5.41 -15.59 -8.82
N LEU A 277 -6.23 -14.56 -8.99
CA LEU A 277 -6.84 -14.20 -10.28
C LEU A 277 -5.79 -13.88 -11.34
N ALA A 278 -4.74 -13.14 -10.96
CA ALA A 278 -3.64 -12.84 -11.86
C ALA A 278 -2.86 -14.10 -12.24
N GLU A 279 -2.56 -15.00 -11.31
CA GLU A 279 -1.87 -16.27 -11.59
C GLU A 279 -2.69 -17.17 -12.49
N GLU A 280 -3.98 -17.39 -12.16
CA GLU A 280 -4.90 -18.21 -12.94
C GLU A 280 -5.09 -17.62 -14.35
N GLY A 281 -5.31 -16.32 -14.46
CA GLY A 281 -5.47 -15.63 -15.75
C GLY A 281 -4.19 -15.64 -16.59
N LEU A 282 -3.04 -15.32 -16.01
CA LEU A 282 -1.76 -15.36 -16.74
C LEU A 282 -1.38 -16.78 -17.16
N ALA A 283 -1.71 -17.79 -16.36
CA ALA A 283 -1.48 -19.20 -16.70
C ALA A 283 -2.37 -19.66 -17.85
N ALA A 284 -3.62 -19.20 -17.90
CA ALA A 284 -4.51 -19.47 -19.02
C ALA A 284 -3.96 -18.92 -20.35
N PHE A 285 -3.26 -17.78 -20.30
CA PHE A 285 -2.61 -17.15 -21.46
C PHE A 285 -1.11 -17.41 -21.57
N ALA A 286 -0.61 -18.57 -21.09
CA ALA A 286 0.82 -18.88 -21.08
C ALA A 286 1.48 -18.91 -22.47
N GLU A 287 0.70 -19.02 -23.56
CA GLU A 287 1.19 -18.93 -24.93
C GLU A 287 1.68 -17.51 -25.29
N ASN A 288 1.17 -16.48 -24.61
CA ASN A 288 1.63 -15.10 -24.77
C ASN A 288 2.94 -14.89 -24.00
N ALA A 289 4.00 -14.50 -24.69
CA ALA A 289 5.34 -14.30 -24.11
C ALA A 289 5.32 -13.35 -22.90
N ARG A 290 4.53 -12.26 -22.95
CA ARG A 290 4.41 -11.29 -21.86
C ARG A 290 3.71 -11.85 -20.63
N CYS A 291 2.72 -12.72 -20.83
CA CYS A 291 2.03 -13.38 -19.71
C CYS A 291 2.92 -14.41 -19.03
N ALA A 292 3.67 -15.20 -19.82
CA ALA A 292 4.65 -16.16 -19.30
C ALA A 292 5.78 -15.46 -18.52
N GLU A 293 6.27 -14.32 -19.01
CA GLU A 293 7.26 -13.50 -18.30
C GLU A 293 6.72 -12.98 -16.97
N LEU A 294 5.51 -12.41 -16.96
CA LEU A 294 4.88 -11.92 -15.74
C LEU A 294 4.58 -13.01 -14.72
N LEU A 295 4.17 -14.20 -15.16
CA LEU A 295 3.97 -15.35 -14.28
C LEU A 295 5.28 -15.77 -13.60
N ASN A 296 6.38 -15.80 -14.36
CA ASN A 296 7.71 -16.06 -13.80
C ASN A 296 8.15 -14.97 -12.83
N LEU A 297 7.93 -13.69 -13.17
CA LEU A 297 8.24 -12.55 -12.30
C LEU A 297 7.43 -12.59 -11.00
N LEU A 298 6.14 -12.95 -11.06
CA LEU A 298 5.27 -13.11 -9.90
C LEU A 298 5.85 -14.16 -8.95
N GLY A 299 6.15 -15.35 -9.47
CA GLY A 299 6.74 -16.43 -8.68
C GLY A 299 8.11 -16.06 -8.09
N GLN A 300 8.96 -15.38 -8.86
CA GLN A 300 10.28 -14.94 -8.39
C GLN A 300 10.17 -13.87 -7.30
N ARG A 301 9.40 -12.80 -7.52
CA ARG A 301 9.30 -11.67 -6.58
C ARG A 301 8.60 -12.06 -5.28
N GLN A 302 7.60 -12.93 -5.34
CA GLN A 302 6.98 -13.49 -4.13
C GLN A 302 7.98 -14.31 -3.32
N ARG A 303 8.79 -15.17 -3.97
CA ARG A 303 9.84 -15.93 -3.29
C ARG A 303 10.91 -15.02 -2.69
N GLU A 304 11.38 -14.02 -3.42
CA GLU A 304 12.34 -13.04 -2.93
C GLU A 304 11.80 -12.29 -1.69
N ALA A 305 10.56 -11.80 -1.74
CA ALA A 305 9.93 -11.13 -0.61
C ALA A 305 9.79 -12.06 0.60
N MET A 306 9.38 -13.32 0.40
CA MET A 306 9.27 -14.32 1.46
C MET A 306 10.63 -14.70 2.07
N LEU A 307 11.65 -14.87 1.24
CA LEU A 307 13.02 -15.14 1.68
C LEU A 307 13.60 -13.97 2.47
N LEU A 308 13.34 -12.72 2.03
CA LEU A 308 13.72 -11.53 2.76
C LEU A 308 13.03 -11.47 4.12
N LEU A 309 11.71 -11.67 4.18
CA LEU A 309 10.95 -11.67 5.44
C LEU A 309 11.43 -12.77 6.39
N ALA A 310 11.55 -14.02 5.90
CA ALA A 310 11.97 -15.16 6.70
C ALA A 310 13.42 -15.03 7.18
N GLY A 311 14.34 -14.68 6.28
CA GLY A 311 15.76 -14.47 6.59
C GLY A 311 15.97 -13.29 7.53
N GLY A 312 15.29 -12.17 7.28
CA GLY A 312 15.30 -10.99 8.14
C GLY A 312 14.76 -11.29 9.54
N ALA A 313 13.61 -11.96 9.64
CA ALA A 313 13.05 -12.37 10.92
C ALA A 313 13.97 -13.34 11.67
N ALA A 314 14.57 -14.32 10.99
CA ALA A 314 15.53 -15.24 11.58
C ALA A 314 16.77 -14.49 12.13
N LEU A 315 17.31 -13.54 11.37
CA LEU A 315 18.44 -12.72 11.79
C LEU A 315 18.11 -11.83 13.00
N LEU A 316 16.92 -11.23 13.02
CA LEU A 316 16.42 -10.47 14.16
C LEU A 316 16.24 -11.33 15.41
N CYS A 317 15.73 -12.56 15.26
CA CYS A 317 15.64 -13.55 16.33
C CYS A 317 17.02 -13.96 16.86
N LEU A 318 17.98 -14.24 15.98
CA LEU A 318 19.37 -14.54 16.37
C LEU A 318 20.02 -13.37 17.11
N LEU A 319 19.76 -12.14 16.68
CA LEU A 319 20.23 -10.93 17.35
C LEU A 319 19.63 -10.81 18.76
N LEU A 320 18.34 -11.08 18.93
CA LEU A 320 17.71 -11.11 20.26
C LEU A 320 18.35 -12.17 21.18
N VAL A 321 18.60 -13.38 20.65
CA VAL A 321 19.19 -14.49 21.42
C VAL A 321 20.62 -14.16 21.82
N THR A 322 21.46 -13.72 20.89
CA THR A 322 22.87 -13.38 21.14
C THR A 322 23.01 -12.25 22.16
N VAL A 323 22.19 -11.20 22.03
CA VAL A 323 22.19 -10.08 22.99
C VAL A 323 21.72 -10.54 24.38
N ARG A 324 20.68 -11.39 24.45
CA ARG A 324 20.23 -11.97 25.72
C ARG A 324 21.31 -12.83 26.39
N MET A 325 22.06 -13.62 25.62
CA MET A 325 23.19 -14.41 26.14
C MET A 325 24.33 -13.51 26.64
N TYR A 326 24.67 -12.47 25.90
CA TYR A 326 25.70 -11.50 26.29
C TYR A 326 25.33 -10.74 27.56
N LEU A 327 24.06 -10.30 27.68
CA LEU A 327 23.52 -9.69 28.89
C LEU A 327 23.62 -10.63 30.10
N ARG A 328 23.27 -11.92 29.94
CA ARG A 328 23.36 -12.94 31.00
C ARG A 328 24.79 -13.24 31.44
N ARG A 329 25.74 -13.38 30.50
CA ARG A 329 27.15 -13.65 30.83
C ARG A 329 27.79 -12.51 31.62
N SER A 330 27.48 -11.27 31.25
CA SER A 330 27.96 -10.08 31.97
C SER A 330 27.38 -9.94 33.38
N SER A 331 26.14 -10.38 33.63
CA SER A 331 25.61 -10.43 35.00
C SER A 331 26.21 -11.56 35.84
N GLY A 332 26.62 -12.67 35.22
CA GLY A 332 27.23 -13.81 35.92
C GLY A 332 28.68 -13.60 36.35
N SER A 333 29.44 -12.72 35.68
CA SER A 333 30.85 -12.47 36.04
C SER A 333 31.03 -11.57 37.26
N HIS A 334 29.98 -10.84 37.70
CA HIS A 334 30.05 -10.02 38.90
C HIS A 334 29.87 -10.81 40.21
N ALA A 335 29.45 -12.08 40.16
CA ALA A 335 29.30 -12.92 41.35
C ALA A 335 30.56 -13.71 41.75
N ARG A 336 31.67 -13.64 40.99
CA ARG A 336 32.92 -14.40 41.28
C ARG A 336 34.16 -13.55 41.56
N GLY A 337 34.02 -12.24 41.69
CA GLY A 337 35.14 -11.30 41.89
C GLY A 337 35.32 -10.76 43.31
N GLY A 338 34.86 -11.48 44.34
CA GLY A 338 34.96 -11.09 45.75
C GLY A 338 35.85 -12.03 46.56
N GLY A 339 37.10 -12.24 46.13
CA GLY A 339 38.12 -12.95 46.90
C GLY A 339 39.30 -12.03 47.14
N LEU A 340 39.29 -11.34 48.28
CA LEU A 340 40.41 -10.53 48.78
C LEU A 340 41.68 -11.40 48.95
N PRO A 341 42.86 -10.98 48.47
CA PRO A 341 44.12 -11.41 49.02
C PRO A 341 44.60 -10.33 50.00
N SER A 342 44.33 -10.47 51.30
CA SER A 342 45.02 -9.63 52.29
C SER A 342 46.28 -10.35 52.78
N PHE A 343 47.38 -9.79 52.31
CA PHE A 343 48.78 -10.05 52.63
C PHE A 343 49.09 -10.38 54.10
N ARG A 344 49.99 -11.34 54.26
CA ARG A 344 50.80 -11.64 55.45
C ARG A 344 52.20 -11.06 55.25
N LYS A 345 52.69 -10.22 56.17
CA LYS A 345 54.10 -10.07 56.60
C LYS A 345 54.18 -8.98 57.69
N GLU A 346 54.41 -9.38 58.94
CA GLU A 346 55.72 -9.34 59.64
C GLU A 346 56.10 -7.94 60.11
N GLY A 347 55.65 -7.59 61.31
CA GLY A 347 56.24 -6.54 62.13
C GLY A 347 57.42 -7.12 62.91
N SER A 348 58.63 -6.68 62.55
CA SER A 348 59.87 -6.85 63.30
C SER A 348 60.05 -5.61 64.17
N ASP A 349 59.81 -5.72 65.48
CA ASP A 349 60.30 -4.75 66.45
C ASP A 349 61.66 -5.20 66.98
N LYS A 350 62.67 -4.35 66.78
CA LYS A 350 63.93 -4.30 67.53
C LYS A 350 64.12 -2.86 68.00
N SER A 351 64.09 -2.66 69.31
CA SER A 351 64.90 -1.73 70.10
C SER A 351 64.38 -1.76 71.53
#